data_AF-A0A0B5AUU2-F1
#
_entry.id   AF-A0A0B5AUU2-F1
#
_cell.length_a   1.000
_cell.length_b   1.000
_cell.length_c   1.000
_cell.angle_alpha   90.00
_cell.angle_beta   90.00
_cell.angle_gamma   90.00
#
_symmetry.space_group_name_H-M   'P 1'
#
loop_
_entity.id
_entity.type
_entity.pdbx_description
1 polymer ?
#
loop_
_entity_poly.entity_id
_entity_poly.type
_entity_poly.pdbx_seq_one_letter_code
_entity_poly.pdbx_strand_id
1 'polypeptide(L)' 'MSEQLPSHMNRPGLIGFEVGAGQGETIAALLKKAFPEDRTEVIYDINGKDRMVFCELLK' A
#
# COMPACT_ATOMS: atom_id res chain seq x y z
N MET A 1 6.85 -3.05 -11.22
CA MET A 1 5.40 -2.86 -11.10
C MET A 1 5.06 -1.70 -10.17
N SER A 2 5.48 -1.70 -8.90
CA SER A 2 5.23 -0.54 -7.99
C SER A 2 6.00 0.73 -8.38
N GLU A 3 7.20 0.61 -8.95
CA GLU A 3 8.04 1.75 -9.36
C GLU A 3 7.43 2.63 -10.48
N GLN A 4 6.42 2.13 -11.20
CA GLN A 4 5.70 2.89 -12.22
C GLN A 4 4.46 3.59 -11.67
N LEU A 5 3.97 3.20 -10.48
CA LEU A 5 2.77 3.81 -9.90
C LEU A 5 2.90 5.33 -9.69
N PRO A 6 4.04 5.90 -9.25
CA PRO A 6 4.15 7.34 -9.04
C PRO A 6 3.80 8.19 -10.27
N SER A 7 4.12 7.73 -11.48
CA SER A 7 3.79 8.45 -12.73
C SER A 7 2.33 8.31 -13.17
N HIS A 8 1.54 7.47 -12.51
CA HIS A 8 0.15 7.20 -12.85
C HIS A 8 -0.85 7.62 -11.76
N MET A 9 -0.36 8.17 -10.64
CA MET A 9 -1.18 8.56 -9.51
C MET A 9 -1.23 10.08 -9.35
N ASN A 10 -2.42 10.60 -9.11
CA ASN A 10 -2.61 11.99 -8.69
C ASN A 10 -2.42 12.12 -7.18
N ARG A 11 -2.03 13.33 -6.75
CA ARG A 11 -2.06 13.77 -5.34
C ARG A 11 -3.17 14.81 -5.15
N PRO A 12 -4.05 14.69 -4.13
CA PRO A 12 -4.13 13.57 -3.20
C PRO A 12 -4.71 12.31 -3.87
N GLY A 13 -4.40 11.14 -3.30
CA GLY A 13 -4.84 9.85 -3.83
C GLY A 13 -4.75 8.71 -2.81
N LEU A 14 -5.38 7.58 -3.12
CA LEU A 14 -5.35 6.38 -2.29
C LEU A 14 -5.06 5.16 -3.16
N ILE A 15 -4.10 4.34 -2.74
CA ILE A 15 -3.81 3.03 -3.32
C ILE A 15 -4.27 1.97 -2.32
N GLY A 16 -5.04 0.98 -2.79
CA GLY A 16 -5.45 -0.16 -1.99
C GLY A 16 -5.15 -1.46 -2.74
N PHE A 17 -4.37 -2.34 -2.13
CA PHE A 17 -4.11 -3.69 -2.64
C PHE A 17 -4.77 -4.72 -1.72
N GLU A 18 -5.58 -5.60 -2.31
CA GLU A 18 -5.99 -6.84 -1.65
C GLU A 18 -4.84 -7.84 -1.73
N VAL A 19 -4.55 -8.50 -0.60
CA VAL A 19 -3.43 -9.42 -0.46
C VAL A 19 -3.86 -10.73 0.17
N GLY A 20 -3.16 -11.81 -0.19
CA GLY A 20 -3.23 -13.05 0.56
C GLY A 20 -2.55 -12.91 1.92
N ALA A 21 -2.99 -13.70 2.89
CA ALA A 21 -2.38 -13.70 4.22
C ALA A 21 -0.87 -14.00 4.14
N GLY A 22 -0.06 -13.22 4.84
CA GLY A 22 1.40 -13.26 4.85
C GLY A 22 2.07 -12.42 3.76
N GLN A 23 1.31 -11.70 2.92
CA GLN A 23 1.86 -10.86 1.85
C GLN A 23 1.85 -9.36 2.16
N GLY A 24 1.13 -8.93 3.18
CA GLY A 24 0.90 -7.52 3.53
C GLY A 24 2.21 -6.75 3.72
N GLU A 25 3.16 -7.27 4.50
CA GLU A 25 4.45 -6.61 4.72
C GLU A 25 5.28 -6.48 3.43
N THR A 26 5.25 -7.51 2.57
CA THR A 26 5.96 -7.48 1.28
C THR A 26 5.38 -6.38 0.39
N ILE A 27 4.06 -6.27 0.30
CA ILE A 27 3.40 -5.23 -0.50
C ILE A 27 3.60 -3.84 0.12
N ALA A 28 3.56 -3.73 1.44
CA ALA A 28 3.84 -2.49 2.15
C ALA A 28 5.28 -2.00 1.89
N ALA A 29 6.27 -2.89 1.87
CA ALA A 29 7.65 -2.52 1.53
C ALA A 29 7.79 -2.02 0.09
N LEU A 30 7.08 -2.64 -0.87
CA LEU A 30 7.06 -2.19 -2.27
C LEU A 30 6.42 -0.81 -2.43
N LEU A 31 5.35 -0.54 -1.68
CA LEU A 31 4.69 0.76 -1.65
C LEU A 31 5.57 1.83 -1.01
N LYS A 32 6.19 1.54 0.15
CA LYS A 32 7.15 2.44 0.81
C LYS A 32 8.36 2.76 -0.07
N LYS A 33 8.82 1.82 -0.90
CA LYS A 33 9.89 2.08 -1.87
C LYS A 33 9.44 3.05 -2.99
N ALA A 34 8.20 2.93 -3.46
CA ALA A 34 7.65 3.77 -4.52
C ALA A 34 7.19 5.15 -4.01
N PHE A 35 6.73 5.22 -2.76
CA PHE A 35 6.14 6.38 -2.10
C PHE A 35 6.74 6.57 -0.70
N PRO A 36 8.03 6.94 -0.59
CA PRO A 36 8.75 6.97 0.69
C PRO A 36 8.21 8.00 1.69
N GLU A 37 7.58 9.06 1.21
CA GLU A 37 7.03 10.15 2.03
C GLU A 37 5.56 9.94 2.41
N ASP A 38 4.90 8.91 1.86
CA ASP A 38 3.47 8.68 2.03
C ASP A 38 3.18 7.61 3.08
N ARG A 39 2.00 7.70 3.71
CA ARG A 39 1.61 6.76 4.76
C ARG A 39 1.16 5.45 4.14
N THR A 40 1.84 4.36 4.52
CA THR A 40 1.44 2.99 4.14
C THR A 40 1.02 2.18 5.37
N GLU A 41 -0.12 1.49 5.30
CA GLU A 41 -0.71 0.72 6.40
C GLU A 41 -1.17 -0.67 5.95
N VAL A 42 -0.92 -1.69 6.79
CA VAL A 42 -1.43 -3.06 6.60
C VAL A 42 -2.65 -3.24 7.50
N ILE A 43 -3.78 -3.63 6.89
CA ILE A 43 -5.04 -3.85 7.59
C ILE A 43 -5.32 -5.35 7.69
N TYR A 44 -5.67 -5.76 8.90
CA TYR A 44 -6.02 -7.13 9.24
C TYR A 44 -7.54 -7.31 9.19
N ASP A 45 -7.98 -8.50 8.77
CA ASP A 45 -9.38 -8.91 8.89
C ASP A 45 -9.75 -9.22 10.34
N ILE A 46 -11.03 -9.53 10.57
CA ILE A 46 -11.55 -9.90 11.90
C ILE A 46 -10.85 -11.13 12.51
N ASN A 47 -10.19 -11.95 11.70
CA ASN A 47 -9.45 -13.13 12.13
C ASN A 47 -7.95 -12.83 12.35
N GLY A 48 -7.53 -11.57 12.26
CA GLY A 48 -6.15 -11.15 12.44
C GLY A 48 -5.24 -11.53 11.28
N LYS A 49 -5.78 -11.76 10.08
CA LYS A 49 -4.97 -12.00 8.86
C LYS A 49 -4.84 -10.72 8.08
N ASP A 50 -3.64 -10.39 7.62
CA ASP A 50 -3.41 -9.28 6.70
C ASP A 50 -4.18 -9.51 5.40
N ARG A 51 -5.00 -8.54 5.02
CA ARG A 51 -5.87 -8.64 3.82
C ARG A 51 -5.78 -7.44 2.90
N MET A 52 -5.44 -6.28 3.43
CA MET A 52 -5.35 -5.06 2.65
C MET A 52 -4.07 -4.32 2.99
N VAL A 53 -3.48 -3.68 1.99
CA VAL A 53 -2.43 -2.68 2.18
C VAL A 53 -2.88 -1.39 1.53
N PHE A 54 -2.89 -0.30 2.31
CA PHE A 54 -3.24 1.03 1.84
C PHE A 54 -2.01 1.93 1.79
N CYS A 55 -1.95 2.82 0.80
CA CYS A 55 -1.01 3.93 0.76
C CYS A 55 -1.75 5.24 0.46
N GLU A 56 -1.69 6.18 1.39
CA GLU A 56 -2.33 7.49 1.33
C GLU A 56 -1.35 8.52 0.76
N LEU A 57 -1.64 9.03 -0.45
CA LEU A 57 -0.84 10.04 -1.12
C LEU A 57 -1.38 11.42 -0.72
N LEU A 58 -0.66 12.13 0.14
CA LEU A 58 -1.08 13.44 0.63
C LEU A 58 -0.60 14.57 -0.30
N LYS A 59 -1.15 15.78 -0.14
CA LYS A 59 -0.77 16.96 -0.94
C LYS A 59 0.64 17.45 -0.63
#